data_AF-A0A8H3QGF0-F1
#
_entry.id   AF-A0A8H3QGF0-F1
#
_cell.length_a   1.000
_cell.length_b   1.000
_cell.length_c   1.000
_cell.angle_alpha   90.00
_cell.angle_beta   90.00
_cell.angle_gamma   90.00
#
_symmetry.space_group_name_H-M   'P 1'
#
loop_
_entity.id
_entity.type
_entity.pdbx_description
1 polymer ?
#
loop_
_entity_poly.entity_id
_entity_poly.type
_entity_poly.pdbx_seq_one_letter_code
_entity_poly.pdbx_strand_id
1 'polypeptide(L)'
;MTNTIEDPVYTEDDKKDNCSLVQAFDQYVLCCTIGGQAVNYYRYGERKRCKSKWEDLKFCLQIKSKPIDIRKKLILERESLKAEQKSREKNSLNVWELRDKPPQNFPPNIS
;
A
#
# COMPACT_ATOMS: atom_id res chain seq x y z
N MET A 1 0.82 43.05 21.57
CA MET A 1 1.65 42.34 20.57
C MET A 1 1.45 40.86 20.78
N THR A 2 0.42 40.30 20.14
CA THR A 2 0.12 38.87 20.20
C THR A 2 1.00 38.15 19.19
N ASN A 3 2.00 37.41 19.66
CA ASN A 3 2.82 36.54 18.83
C ASN A 3 1.92 35.51 18.16
N THR A 4 1.76 35.63 16.84
CA THR A 4 1.25 34.56 16.00
C THR A 4 2.25 33.42 16.06
N ILE A 5 1.84 32.31 16.68
CA ILE A 5 2.51 31.02 16.50
C ILE A 5 2.32 30.71 15.01
N GLU A 6 3.40 30.85 14.23
CA GLU A 6 3.41 30.41 12.85
C GLU A 6 3.25 28.90 12.85
N ASP A 7 2.07 28.41 12.51
CA ASP A 7 1.87 27.01 12.17
C ASP A 7 2.84 26.68 11.02
N PRO A 8 3.66 25.61 11.12
CA PRO A 8 4.57 25.26 10.05
C PRO A 8 3.78 24.97 8.79
N VAL A 9 4.08 25.73 7.73
CA VAL A 9 3.44 25.60 6.41
C VAL A 9 3.70 24.19 5.87
N TYR A 10 2.67 23.35 5.96
CA TYR A 10 2.63 22.03 5.33
C TYR A 10 2.33 22.19 3.84
N THR A 11 3.17 21.66 2.97
CA THR A 11 2.92 21.67 1.51
C THR A 11 2.04 20.48 1.13
N GLU A 12 1.24 20.59 0.06
CA GLU A 12 0.33 19.53 -0.41
C GLU A 12 1.07 18.20 -0.73
N ASP A 13 2.38 18.24 -0.96
CA ASP A 13 3.24 17.06 -1.13
C ASP A 13 3.37 16.21 0.15
N ASP A 14 3.28 16.82 1.34
CA ASP A 14 3.29 16.12 2.64
C ASP A 14 2.00 15.32 2.87
N LYS A 15 0.91 15.69 2.18
CA LYS A 15 -0.41 15.05 2.30
C LYS A 15 -0.47 13.69 1.59
N LYS A 16 0.51 13.42 0.71
CA LYS A 16 0.72 12.12 0.07
C LYS A 16 1.83 11.31 0.76
N ASP A 17 2.06 11.52 2.05
CA ASP A 17 2.83 10.57 2.85
C ASP A 17 2.03 9.26 2.93
N ASN A 18 2.55 8.20 2.30
CA ASN A 18 1.96 6.85 2.25
C ASN A 18 1.87 6.15 3.63
N CYS A 19 2.00 6.91 4.74
CA CYS A 19 2.00 6.45 6.11
C CYS A 19 0.97 7.18 6.99
N SER A 20 -0.27 7.32 6.51
CA SER A 20 -1.37 7.76 7.37
C SER A 20 -1.62 6.73 8.50
N LEU A 21 -1.40 7.15 9.75
CA LEU A 21 -1.51 6.26 10.92
C LEU A 21 -2.92 5.70 11.11
N VAL A 22 -3.94 6.55 10.89
CA VAL A 22 -5.35 6.16 11.02
C VAL A 22 -5.68 5.08 10.00
N GLN A 23 -5.23 5.25 8.75
CA GLN A 23 -5.45 4.26 7.70
C GLN A 23 -4.71 2.95 7.97
N ALA A 24 -3.44 3.01 8.40
CA ALA A 24 -2.67 1.82 8.71
C ALA A 24 -3.28 1.03 9.89
N PHE A 25 -3.82 1.73 10.88
CA PHE A 25 -4.52 1.13 12.01
C PHE A 25 -5.83 0.47 11.58
N ASP A 26 -6.66 1.18 10.82
CA ASP A 26 -7.94 0.65 10.31
C ASP A 26 -7.72 -0.62 9.48
N GLN A 27 -6.72 -0.63 8.60
CA GLN A 27 -6.36 -1.83 7.83
C GLN A 27 -5.93 -3.02 8.69
N TYR A 28 -5.22 -2.76 9.79
CA TYR A 28 -4.81 -3.82 10.72
C TYR A 28 -6.02 -4.39 11.47
N VAL A 29 -6.85 -3.51 12.06
CA VAL A 29 -8.05 -3.90 12.80
C VAL A 29 -9.01 -4.66 11.90
N LEU A 30 -9.29 -4.15 10.71
CA LEU A 30 -10.16 -4.82 9.73
C LEU A 30 -9.66 -6.24 9.43
N CYS A 31 -8.35 -6.43 9.28
CA CYS A 31 -7.77 -7.77 9.07
C CYS A 31 -7.96 -8.70 10.29
N CYS A 32 -7.85 -8.17 11.51
CA CYS A 32 -7.98 -8.98 12.72
C CYS A 32 -9.44 -9.30 13.08
N THR A 33 -10.40 -8.48 12.65
CA THR A 33 -11.82 -8.69 12.94
C THR A 33 -12.37 -9.97 12.30
N ILE A 34 -13.36 -10.57 12.96
CA ILE A 34 -14.03 -11.79 12.48
C ILE A 34 -14.63 -11.56 11.08
N GLY A 35 -15.25 -10.40 10.86
CA GLY A 35 -15.82 -10.04 9.55
C GLY A 35 -14.77 -10.01 8.44
N GLY A 36 -13.61 -9.38 8.69
CA GLY A 36 -12.52 -9.35 7.71
C GLY A 36 -11.88 -10.72 7.46
N GLN A 37 -11.99 -11.65 8.41
CA GLN A 37 -11.45 -13.01 8.31
C GLN A 37 -12.42 -14.04 7.73
N ALA A 38 -13.73 -13.77 7.75
CA ALA A 38 -14.77 -14.72 7.39
C ALA A 38 -14.58 -15.31 5.98
N VAL A 39 -14.25 -14.48 4.99
CA VAL A 39 -14.04 -14.94 3.60
C VAL A 39 -12.81 -15.84 3.48
N ASN A 40 -11.71 -15.49 4.15
CA ASN A 40 -10.48 -16.29 4.09
C ASN A 40 -10.67 -17.63 4.78
N TYR A 41 -11.35 -17.61 5.92
CA TYR A 41 -11.70 -18.81 6.66
C TYR A 41 -12.65 -19.72 5.86
N TYR A 42 -13.67 -19.16 5.21
CA TYR A 42 -14.58 -19.92 4.36
C TYR A 42 -13.86 -20.54 3.15
N ARG A 43 -12.99 -19.79 2.46
CA ARG A 43 -12.33 -20.25 1.23
C ARG A 43 -11.20 -21.24 1.48
N TYR A 44 -10.41 -21.01 2.52
CA TYR A 44 -9.14 -21.72 2.73
C TYR A 44 -9.09 -22.50 4.06
N GLY A 45 -10.10 -22.40 4.92
CA GLY A 45 -10.12 -23.03 6.24
C GLY A 45 -9.17 -22.40 7.27
N GLU A 46 -8.45 -21.33 6.90
CA GLU A 46 -7.43 -20.71 7.72
C GLU A 46 -7.69 -19.22 7.93
N ARG A 47 -7.20 -18.69 9.05
CA ARG A 47 -7.19 -17.23 9.28
C ARG A 47 -6.10 -16.59 8.44
N LYS A 48 -6.40 -15.45 7.81
CA LYS A 48 -5.42 -14.65 7.09
C LYS A 48 -4.34 -14.17 8.04
N ARG A 49 -3.07 -14.27 7.61
CA ARG A 49 -1.93 -13.74 8.38
C ARG A 49 -1.89 -12.21 8.28
N CYS A 50 -2.27 -11.51 9.33
CA CYS A 50 -2.30 -10.04 9.38
C CYS A 50 -0.94 -9.36 9.67
N LYS A 51 0.16 -10.13 9.66
CA LYS A 51 1.50 -9.65 10.03
C LYS A 51 1.98 -8.48 9.15
N SER A 52 1.74 -8.52 7.84
CA SER A 52 2.13 -7.43 6.93
C SER A 52 1.46 -6.10 7.28
N LYS A 53 0.17 -6.11 7.65
CA LYS A 53 -0.54 -4.89 8.07
C LYS A 53 -0.05 -4.35 9.41
N TRP A 54 0.32 -5.25 10.32
CA TRP A 54 0.96 -4.88 11.57
C TRP A 54 2.33 -4.22 11.35
N GLU A 55 3.15 -4.76 10.43
CA GLU A 55 4.46 -4.19 10.08
C GLU A 55 4.33 -2.81 9.43
N ASP A 56 3.26 -2.55 8.68
CA ASP A 56 2.93 -1.23 8.14
C ASP A 56 2.58 -0.24 9.26
N LEU A 57 1.70 -0.65 10.18
CA LEU A 57 1.33 0.18 11.34
C LEU A 57 2.55 0.51 12.21
N LYS A 58 3.37 -0.50 12.55
CA LYS A 58 4.58 -0.33 13.35
C LYS A 58 5.55 0.66 12.68
N PHE A 59 5.73 0.55 11.37
CA PHE A 59 6.59 1.47 10.63
C PHE A 59 6.08 2.91 10.68
N CYS A 60 4.79 3.14 10.44
CA CYS A 60 4.21 4.49 10.52
C CYS A 60 4.33 5.09 11.92
N LEU A 61 4.18 4.26 12.97
CA LEU A 61 4.43 4.69 14.35
C LEU A 61 5.88 5.09 14.58
N GLN A 62 6.84 4.31 14.07
CA GLN A 62 8.28 4.55 14.25
C GLN A 62 8.78 5.82 13.55
N ILE A 63 8.27 6.13 12.36
CA ILE A 63 8.73 7.29 11.57
C ILE A 63 8.05 8.60 11.99
N LYS A 64 6.94 8.53 12.74
CA LYS A 64 6.20 9.72 13.20
C LYS A 64 7.08 10.64 14.05
N SER A 65 7.99 10.09 14.84
CA SER A 65 8.91 10.85 15.71
C SER A 65 10.14 11.42 14.98
N LYS A 66 10.33 11.09 13.70
CA LYS A 66 11.47 11.54 12.90
C LYS A 66 11.16 12.88 12.20
N PRO A 67 12.19 13.70 11.91
CA PRO A 67 12.03 14.92 11.13
C PRO A 67 11.55 14.61 9.71
N ILE A 68 10.90 15.60 9.08
CA ILE A 68 10.19 15.43 7.80
C ILE A 68 11.11 14.88 6.69
N ASP A 69 12.34 15.38 6.58
CA ASP A 69 13.29 14.97 5.53
C ASP A 69 13.69 13.50 5.66
N ILE A 70 13.96 13.06 6.90
CA ILE A 70 14.32 11.68 7.18
C ILE A 70 13.11 10.78 6.98
N ARG A 71 11.91 11.23 7.37
CA ARG A 71 10.66 10.48 7.17
C ARG A 71 10.43 10.18 5.69
N LYS A 72 10.51 11.20 4.83
CA LYS A 72 10.33 11.06 3.37
C LYS A 72 11.31 10.05 2.79
N LYS A 73 12.59 10.13 3.18
CA LYS A 73 13.63 9.20 2.74
C LYS A 73 13.31 7.74 3.14
N LEU A 74 12.92 7.52 4.39
CA LEU A 74 12.58 6.18 4.90
C LEU A 74 11.33 5.59 4.23
N ILE A 75 10.33 6.42 3.94
CA ILE A 75 9.12 6.00 3.21
C ILE A 75 9.51 5.53 1.80
N LEU A 76 10.28 6.36 1.08
CA LEU A 76 10.73 6.05 -0.28
C LEU A 76 11.56 4.75 -0.33
N GLU A 77 12.48 4.56 0.62
CA GLU A 77 13.29 3.34 0.74
C GLU A 77 12.42 2.10 0.99
N ARG A 78 11.41 2.20 1.87
CA ARG A 78 10.49 1.09 2.10
C ARG A 78 9.67 0.76 0.85
N GLU A 79 9.27 1.77 0.10
CA GLU A 79 8.50 1.60 -1.14
C GLU A 79 9.32 0.97 -2.25
N SER A 80 10.58 1.37 -2.41
CA SER A 80 11.48 0.73 -3.38
C SER A 80 11.68 -0.75 -3.02
N LEU A 81 11.92 -1.07 -1.75
CA LEU A 81 12.05 -2.46 -1.30
C LEU A 81 10.78 -3.28 -1.54
N LYS A 82 9.60 -2.70 -1.29
CA LYS A 82 8.31 -3.36 -1.58
C LYS A 82 8.09 -3.56 -3.07
N ALA A 83 8.46 -2.57 -3.90
CA ALA A 83 8.35 -2.65 -5.34
C ALA A 83 9.29 -3.73 -5.91
N GLU A 84 10.52 -3.80 -5.43
CA GLU A 84 11.47 -4.87 -5.76
C GLU A 84 10.94 -6.24 -5.36
N GLN A 85 10.44 -6.39 -4.13
CA GLN A 85 9.86 -7.64 -3.67
C GLN A 85 8.68 -8.07 -4.56
N LYS A 86 7.75 -7.15 -4.84
CA LYS A 86 6.60 -7.40 -5.72
C LYS A 86 7.02 -7.73 -7.16
N SER A 87 8.10 -7.12 -7.65
CA SER A 87 8.66 -7.43 -8.97
C SER A 87 9.29 -8.82 -9.03
N ARG A 88 9.83 -9.33 -7.92
CA ARG A 88 10.39 -10.69 -7.82
C ARG A 88 9.32 -11.76 -7.68
N GLU A 89 8.18 -11.42 -7.10
CA GLU A 89 7.03 -12.33 -7.01
C GLU A 89 6.50 -12.70 -8.41
N LYS A 90 5.88 -13.88 -8.52
CA LYS A 90 5.32 -14.36 -9.79
C LYS A 90 4.18 -13.44 -10.23
N ASN A 91 4.48 -12.52 -11.14
CA ASN A 91 3.50 -11.62 -11.73
C ASN A 91 2.78 -12.31 -12.89
N SER A 92 1.49 -12.02 -13.09
CA SER A 92 0.74 -12.51 -14.24
C SER A 92 1.37 -12.08 -15.56
N LEU A 93 2.04 -10.93 -15.61
CA LEU A 93 2.81 -10.47 -16.77
C LEU A 93 3.91 -11.47 -17.20
N ASN A 94 4.41 -12.32 -16.30
CA ASN A 94 5.39 -13.34 -16.67
C ASN A 94 4.76 -14.55 -17.38
N VAL A 95 3.43 -14.68 -17.35
CA VAL A 95 2.68 -15.77 -18.00
C VAL A 95 2.26 -15.39 -19.43
N TRP A 96 2.18 -14.08 -19.74
CA TRP A 96 1.67 -13.58 -21.01
C TRP A 96 2.78 -12.95 -21.83
N GLU A 97 2.89 -13.36 -23.08
CA GLU A 97 3.75 -12.70 -24.07
C GLU A 97 2.98 -11.56 -24.75
N LEU A 98 3.67 -10.44 -24.99
CA LEU A 98 3.11 -9.32 -25.75
C LEU A 98 2.83 -9.79 -27.19
N ARG A 99 1.61 -9.54 -27.67
CA ARG A 99 1.24 -9.86 -29.05
C ARG A 99 1.77 -8.80 -30.00
N ASP A 100 2.51 -9.23 -31.02
CA ASP A 100 2.98 -8.33 -32.10
C ASP A 100 1.86 -7.93 -33.07
N LYS A 101 0.82 -8.75 -33.19
CA LYS A 101 -0.28 -8.55 -34.15
C LYS A 101 -1.64 -8.64 -33.47
N PRO A 102 -2.63 -7.85 -33.94
CA PRO A 102 -3.99 -7.93 -33.45
C PRO A 102 -4.58 -9.32 -33.74
N PRO A 103 -5.59 -9.77 -32.95
CA PRO A 103 -6.29 -11.03 -33.20
C PRO A 103 -6.95 -11.00 -34.58
N GLN A 104 -7.04 -12.18 -35.22
CA GLN A 104 -7.42 -12.29 -36.63
C GLN A 104 -8.87 -11.83 -36.96
N ASN A 105 -9.72 -11.59 -35.95
CA ASN A 105 -11.10 -11.11 -36.09
C ASN A 105 -11.44 -10.03 -35.05
N PHE A 106 -10.53 -9.09 -34.79
CA PHE A 106 -10.79 -7.98 -33.88
C PHE A 106 -10.96 -6.65 -34.65
N PRO A 107 -12.07 -5.90 -34.47
CA PRO A 107 -13.25 -6.23 -33.67
C PRO A 107 -14.10 -7.36 -34.27
N PRO A 108 -14.77 -8.19 -33.44
CA PRO A 108 -15.63 -9.24 -33.95
C PRO A 108 -16.83 -8.64 -34.70
N ASN A 109 -17.23 -9.27 -35.81
CA ASN A 109 -18.46 -8.91 -36.49
C ASN A 109 -19.63 -9.31 -35.60
N ILE A 110 -20.30 -8.32 -35.00
CA ILE A 110 -21.52 -8.50 -34.22
C ILE A 110 -22.68 -8.36 -35.21
N SER A 111 -22.97 -9.42 -35.95
CA SER A 111 -24.17 -9.52 -36.79
C SER A 111 -25.39 -9.82 -35.93
#